data_AF-A0A7V3NJR5-F1
#
_entry.id   AF-A0A7V3NJR5-F1
#
_cell.length_a   1.000
_cell.length_b   1.000
_cell.length_c   1.000
_cell.angle_alpha   90.00
_cell.angle_beta   90.00
_cell.angle_gamma   90.00
#
_symmetry.space_group_name_H-M   'P 1'
#
loop_
_entity.id
_entity.type
_entity.pdbx_description
1 polymer ?
#
loop_
_entity_poly.entity_id
_entity_poly.type
_entity_poly.pdbx_seq_one_letter_code
_entity_poly.pdbx_strand_id
1 'polypeptide(L)'
;MTSCIIVVDMWIYKIWAARDSEAAGCEERRTSVDTAVLDAMRRRRSIRKFKDQDVGDEAVETLLEMAMYAPSRLNKRPWHFLVVRNPEVRRRIARELHVHSFLEGAPLLIAVAAKPEVSPTWLMDVSAAIQNMLLAAEAQGLGAVWVGAPGTAEWEPVETVLREMLAIPEEVRVVSLVAVGYPAQEVAPHDKDLHFDRTRVHYERWGNLRGLDMQDLQEEYLQHVRGKRGEAPKSVALEKEEDLAMAEAEEKIRVAPEVCAFVDDDHLTLTLEISLPGVEKDSINLRMHADSFALSAPRQGTNIEYVAAMAFCCPVKPEEAEAVYENGLLRVVVPFKDLMEDAVKIPVK
;
A
#
# COMPACT_ATOMS: atom_id res chain seq x y z
N MET A 1 -64.85 20.80 -36.90
CA MET A 1 -64.30 19.88 -35.87
C MET A 1 -65.01 18.56 -36.12
N THR A 2 -64.38 17.43 -36.41
CA THR A 2 -63.12 16.82 -35.95
C THR A 2 -62.83 15.76 -37.04
N SER A 3 -61.61 15.51 -37.49
CA SER A 3 -60.77 14.46 -36.92
C SER A 3 -59.48 14.39 -37.73
N CYS A 4 -58.36 14.63 -37.05
CA CYS A 4 -57.01 14.38 -37.55
C CYS A 4 -56.27 13.66 -36.42
N ILE A 5 -56.61 12.40 -36.18
CA ILE A 5 -55.93 11.50 -35.25
C ILE A 5 -56.01 10.11 -35.89
N ILE A 6 -54.97 9.29 -35.72
CA ILE A 6 -54.74 7.94 -36.28
C ILE A 6 -53.80 7.93 -37.51
N VAL A 7 -52.57 8.44 -37.38
CA VAL A 7 -51.39 7.89 -38.13
C VAL A 7 -50.10 7.91 -37.29
N VAL A 8 -50.19 7.99 -35.95
CA VAL A 8 -48.98 8.05 -35.08
C VAL A 8 -48.78 6.76 -34.26
N ASP A 9 -49.80 5.91 -34.13
CA ASP A 9 -49.74 4.75 -33.22
C ASP A 9 -48.95 3.53 -33.72
N MET A 10 -48.84 3.30 -35.03
CA MET A 10 -48.18 2.08 -35.53
C MET A 10 -46.64 2.12 -35.53
N TRP A 11 -46.04 3.32 -35.54
CA TRP A 11 -44.57 3.45 -35.51
C TRP A 11 -44.01 3.34 -34.09
N ILE A 12 -44.75 3.84 -33.09
CA ILE A 12 -44.34 3.75 -31.68
C ILE A 12 -44.42 2.30 -31.19
N TYR A 13 -45.43 1.53 -31.61
CA TYR A 13 -45.56 0.11 -31.25
C TYR A 13 -44.43 -0.76 -31.81
N LYS A 14 -43.91 -0.48 -33.02
CA LYS A 14 -42.76 -1.23 -33.57
C LYS A 14 -41.45 -0.90 -32.87
N ILE A 15 -41.27 0.34 -32.43
CA ILE A 15 -40.09 0.75 -31.65
C ILE A 15 -40.14 0.16 -30.24
N TRP A 16 -41.32 0.08 -29.62
CA TRP A 16 -41.50 -0.58 -28.32
C TRP A 16 -41.32 -2.10 -28.40
N ALA A 17 -41.89 -2.78 -29.41
CA ALA A 17 -41.72 -4.22 -29.57
C ALA A 17 -40.27 -4.64 -29.89
N ALA A 18 -39.50 -3.80 -30.60
CA ALA A 18 -38.06 -4.02 -30.79
C ALA A 18 -37.27 -3.83 -29.48
N ARG A 19 -37.65 -2.83 -28.67
CA ARG A 19 -37.07 -2.58 -27.34
C ARG A 19 -37.36 -3.71 -26.35
N ASP A 20 -38.54 -4.28 -26.38
CA ASP A 20 -38.90 -5.40 -25.50
C ASP A 20 -38.15 -6.69 -25.89
N SER A 21 -37.83 -6.88 -27.18
CA SER A 21 -36.98 -8.00 -27.62
C SER A 21 -35.50 -7.83 -27.23
N GLU A 22 -34.98 -6.59 -27.19
CA GLU A 22 -33.64 -6.29 -26.66
C GLU A 22 -33.59 -6.33 -25.12
N ALA A 23 -34.68 -5.95 -24.44
CA ALA A 23 -34.83 -6.03 -22.99
C ALA A 23 -34.91 -7.49 -22.50
N ALA A 24 -35.60 -8.37 -23.23
CA ALA A 24 -35.65 -9.80 -22.94
C ALA A 24 -34.25 -10.45 -22.98
N GLY A 25 -33.37 -10.03 -23.90
CA GLY A 25 -31.96 -10.45 -23.93
C GLY A 25 -31.05 -9.79 -22.87
N CYS A 26 -31.56 -8.79 -22.16
CA CYS A 26 -30.86 -8.14 -21.05
C CYS A 26 -31.13 -8.86 -19.71
N GLU A 27 -32.29 -9.51 -19.58
CA GLU A 27 -32.75 -10.16 -18.36
C GLU A 27 -32.13 -11.54 -18.14
N GLU A 28 -31.82 -12.27 -19.22
CA GLU A 28 -31.22 -13.62 -19.15
C GLU A 28 -29.74 -13.64 -18.74
N ARG A 29 -29.03 -12.51 -18.80
CA ARG A 29 -27.57 -12.46 -18.51
C ARG A 29 -27.19 -12.52 -17.02
N ARG A 30 -28.15 -12.59 -16.10
CA ARG A 30 -27.91 -12.38 -14.64
C ARG A 30 -28.07 -13.62 -13.75
N THR A 31 -28.30 -14.81 -14.29
CA THR A 31 -28.62 -15.99 -13.46
C THR A 31 -27.42 -16.86 -13.06
N SER A 32 -26.26 -16.74 -13.73
CA SER A 32 -25.00 -17.33 -13.29
C SER A 32 -23.99 -16.24 -12.97
N VAL A 33 -23.54 -16.15 -11.73
CA VAL A 33 -22.39 -15.29 -11.40
C VAL A 33 -21.17 -15.88 -12.10
N ASP A 34 -20.70 -15.22 -13.16
CA ASP A 34 -19.36 -15.50 -13.69
C ASP A 34 -18.35 -15.10 -12.60
N THR A 35 -17.69 -16.10 -12.01
CA THR A 35 -16.77 -15.90 -10.90
C THR A 35 -15.35 -15.63 -11.36
N ALA A 36 -15.04 -15.68 -12.66
CA ALA A 36 -13.67 -15.62 -13.15
C ALA A 36 -12.90 -14.40 -12.64
N VAL A 37 -13.55 -13.22 -12.65
CA VAL A 37 -12.97 -11.97 -12.13
C VAL A 37 -12.82 -12.02 -10.61
N LEU A 38 -13.83 -12.52 -9.88
CA LEU A 38 -13.77 -12.66 -8.43
C LEU A 38 -12.65 -13.60 -8.00
N ASP A 39 -12.44 -14.67 -8.76
CA ASP A 39 -11.40 -15.66 -8.49
C ASP A 39 -10.02 -15.11 -8.84
N ALA A 40 -9.88 -14.35 -9.93
CA ALA A 40 -8.65 -13.61 -10.22
C ALA A 40 -8.30 -12.62 -9.08
N MET A 41 -9.29 -11.88 -8.57
CA MET A 41 -9.08 -10.98 -7.43
C MET A 41 -8.59 -11.71 -6.17
N ARG A 42 -9.12 -12.91 -5.89
CA ARG A 42 -8.70 -13.73 -4.74
C ARG A 42 -7.32 -14.39 -4.92
N ARG A 43 -7.01 -14.82 -6.14
CA ARG A 43 -5.75 -15.49 -6.47
C ARG A 43 -4.58 -14.53 -6.61
N ARG A 44 -4.80 -13.31 -7.10
CA ARG A 44 -3.74 -12.32 -7.33
C ARG A 44 -2.87 -12.12 -6.10
N ARG A 45 -1.58 -12.40 -6.24
CA ARG A 45 -0.54 -12.17 -5.21
C ARG A 45 0.57 -11.28 -5.75
N SER A 46 1.28 -10.62 -4.84
CA SER A 46 2.52 -9.93 -5.18
C SER A 46 3.63 -10.95 -5.42
N ILE A 47 4.01 -11.13 -6.68
CA ILE A 47 5.09 -12.03 -7.09
C ILE A 47 6.41 -11.27 -7.08
N ARG A 48 7.41 -11.83 -6.40
CA ARG A 48 8.75 -11.23 -6.23
C ARG A 48 9.88 -12.20 -6.61
N LYS A 49 9.57 -13.27 -7.34
CA LYS A 49 10.55 -14.16 -7.96
C LYS A 49 10.02 -14.49 -9.34
N PHE A 50 10.82 -14.23 -10.36
CA PHE A 50 10.43 -14.37 -11.74
C PHE A 50 11.34 -15.37 -12.44
N LYS A 51 10.81 -16.04 -13.46
CA LYS A 51 11.58 -16.88 -14.37
C LYS A 51 12.40 -15.98 -15.28
N ASP A 52 13.53 -16.51 -15.77
CA ASP A 52 14.30 -15.89 -16.85
C ASP A 52 13.60 -16.12 -18.19
N GLN A 53 12.45 -15.46 -18.35
CA GLN A 53 11.58 -15.55 -19.52
C GLN A 53 11.00 -14.18 -19.80
N ASP A 54 11.17 -13.69 -21.03
CA ASP A 54 10.64 -12.38 -21.43
C ASP A 54 9.11 -12.37 -21.52
N VAL A 55 8.51 -11.20 -21.30
CA VAL A 55 7.06 -10.98 -21.43
C VAL A 55 6.78 -10.46 -22.83
N GLY A 56 6.04 -11.20 -23.65
CA GLY A 56 5.75 -10.80 -25.04
C GLY A 56 4.95 -9.51 -25.16
N ASP A 57 5.10 -8.78 -26.26
CA ASP A 57 4.49 -7.45 -26.44
C ASP A 57 2.96 -7.49 -26.43
N GLU A 58 2.32 -8.54 -26.97
CA GLU A 58 0.87 -8.74 -26.89
C GLU A 58 0.36 -8.77 -25.44
N ALA A 59 1.12 -9.43 -24.56
CA ALA A 59 0.80 -9.48 -23.14
C ALA A 59 0.96 -8.09 -22.50
N VAL A 60 2.00 -7.35 -22.87
CA VAL A 60 2.21 -5.97 -22.40
C VAL A 60 1.10 -5.04 -22.88
N GLU A 61 0.70 -5.12 -24.15
CA GLU A 61 -0.43 -4.37 -24.70
C GLU A 61 -1.72 -4.66 -23.94
N THR A 62 -2.00 -5.93 -23.66
CA THR A 62 -3.16 -6.34 -22.85
C THR A 62 -3.11 -5.72 -21.44
N LEU A 63 -1.94 -5.72 -20.79
CA LEU A 63 -1.76 -5.10 -19.47
C LEU A 63 -2.05 -3.58 -19.50
N LEU A 64 -1.53 -2.89 -20.51
CA LEU A 64 -1.70 -1.45 -20.69
C LEU A 64 -3.15 -1.11 -21.05
N GLU A 65 -3.77 -1.89 -21.93
CA GLU A 65 -5.18 -1.76 -22.29
C GLU A 65 -6.05 -1.85 -21.04
N MET A 66 -5.93 -2.93 -20.27
CA MET A 66 -6.73 -3.14 -19.05
C MET A 66 -6.49 -2.04 -18.00
N ALA A 67 -5.26 -1.53 -17.90
CA ALA A 67 -4.98 -0.37 -17.06
C ALA A 67 -5.79 0.87 -17.50
N MET A 68 -5.89 1.12 -18.80
CA MET A 68 -6.66 2.25 -19.38
C MET A 68 -8.18 2.07 -19.31
N TYR A 69 -8.67 0.84 -19.08
CA TYR A 69 -10.08 0.58 -18.77
C TYR A 69 -10.48 0.98 -17.34
N ALA A 70 -9.54 1.44 -16.51
CA ALA A 70 -9.85 1.92 -15.17
C ALA A 70 -10.75 3.17 -15.18
N PRO A 71 -11.61 3.36 -14.16
CA PRO A 71 -12.38 4.58 -14.03
C PRO A 71 -11.44 5.78 -13.84
N SER A 72 -11.82 6.92 -14.41
CA SER A 72 -11.13 8.18 -14.20
C SER A 72 -12.10 9.31 -13.88
N ARG A 73 -11.72 10.18 -12.95
CA ARG A 73 -12.49 11.37 -12.59
C ARG A 73 -12.76 12.19 -13.85
N LEU A 74 -14.05 12.43 -14.12
CA LEU A 74 -14.51 13.17 -15.31
C LEU A 74 -13.90 12.63 -16.62
N ASN A 75 -13.53 11.34 -16.65
CA ASN A 75 -12.86 10.69 -17.77
C ASN A 75 -11.57 11.42 -18.23
N LYS A 76 -10.80 11.98 -17.28
CA LYS A 76 -9.62 12.80 -17.57
C LYS A 76 -8.40 12.00 -18.03
N ARG A 77 -8.28 10.75 -17.58
CA ARG A 77 -7.24 9.78 -18.00
C ARG A 77 -5.82 10.36 -17.90
N PRO A 78 -5.38 10.77 -16.70
CA PRO A 78 -4.12 11.49 -16.52
C PRO A 78 -2.87 10.59 -16.65
N TRP A 79 -3.06 9.28 -16.80
CA TRP A 79 -1.99 8.28 -16.74
C TRP A 79 -1.11 8.24 -17.99
N HIS A 80 0.14 7.91 -17.76
CA HIS A 80 1.15 7.57 -18.76
C HIS A 80 1.89 6.31 -18.30
N PHE A 81 2.36 5.50 -19.23
CA PHE A 81 3.05 4.25 -18.94
C PHE A 81 4.35 4.17 -19.72
N LEU A 82 5.45 3.87 -19.03
CA LEU A 82 6.76 3.66 -19.63
C LEU A 82 7.14 2.19 -19.50
N VAL A 83 7.28 1.50 -20.64
CA VAL A 83 7.68 0.09 -20.70
C VAL A 83 9.21 0.02 -20.66
N VAL A 84 9.75 -0.52 -19.56
CA VAL A 84 11.19 -0.54 -19.29
C VAL A 84 11.71 -1.98 -19.31
N ARG A 85 12.37 -2.32 -20.43
CA ARG A 85 13.08 -3.61 -20.63
C ARG A 85 14.60 -3.50 -20.53
N ASN A 86 15.14 -2.28 -20.48
CA ASN A 86 16.59 -2.08 -20.44
C ASN A 86 17.16 -2.59 -19.10
N PRO A 87 18.05 -3.60 -19.11
CA PRO A 87 18.55 -4.19 -17.87
C PRO A 87 19.40 -3.22 -17.04
N GLU A 88 20.06 -2.25 -17.66
CA GLU A 88 20.82 -1.23 -16.93
C GLU A 88 19.90 -0.29 -16.16
N VAL A 89 18.79 0.13 -16.78
CA VAL A 89 17.76 0.93 -16.12
C VAL A 89 17.17 0.15 -14.94
N ARG A 90 16.80 -1.12 -15.14
CA ARG A 90 16.24 -1.96 -14.07
C ARG A 90 17.22 -2.14 -12.91
N ARG A 91 18.50 -2.41 -13.19
CA ARG A 91 19.54 -2.55 -12.15
C ARG A 91 19.72 -1.29 -11.33
N ARG A 92 19.75 -0.12 -11.98
CA ARG A 92 19.90 1.16 -11.29
C ARG A 92 18.70 1.46 -10.39
N ILE A 93 17.48 1.28 -10.88
CA ILE A 93 16.25 1.41 -10.08
C ILE A 93 16.25 0.46 -8.87
N ALA A 94 16.61 -0.81 -9.10
CA ALA A 94 16.63 -1.82 -8.06
C ALA A 94 17.62 -1.48 -6.92
N ARG A 95 18.69 -0.76 -7.26
CA ARG A 95 19.67 -0.21 -6.31
C ARG A 95 19.11 0.91 -5.46
N GLU A 96 18.51 1.92 -6.09
CA GLU A 96 17.95 3.05 -5.34
C GLU A 96 16.85 2.62 -4.36
N LEU A 97 16.03 1.65 -4.77
CA LEU A 97 14.95 1.13 -3.91
C LEU A 97 15.42 0.14 -2.83
N HIS A 98 16.70 -0.26 -2.80
CA HIS A 98 17.21 -1.31 -1.90
C HIS A 98 16.43 -2.65 -1.95
N VAL A 99 15.69 -2.90 -3.05
CA VAL A 99 14.86 -4.11 -3.27
C VAL A 99 15.40 -4.96 -4.44
N HIS A 100 16.71 -4.98 -4.55
CA HIS A 100 17.51 -5.62 -5.62
C HIS A 100 16.99 -6.96 -6.10
N SER A 101 16.72 -7.88 -5.16
CA SER A 101 16.56 -9.30 -5.46
C SER A 101 15.39 -9.63 -6.38
N PHE A 102 14.36 -8.77 -6.47
CA PHE A 102 13.20 -9.06 -7.32
C PHE A 102 12.98 -8.07 -8.46
N LEU A 103 13.38 -6.81 -8.34
CA LEU A 103 13.28 -5.86 -9.47
C LEU A 103 14.31 -6.16 -10.56
N GLU A 104 15.52 -6.61 -10.18
CA GLU A 104 16.52 -7.03 -11.15
C GLU A 104 16.12 -8.31 -11.88
N GLY A 105 15.50 -9.25 -11.14
CA GLY A 105 15.00 -10.51 -11.70
C GLY A 105 13.72 -10.35 -12.54
N ALA A 106 13.05 -9.19 -12.51
CA ALA A 106 11.86 -8.95 -13.32
C ALA A 106 12.25 -8.64 -14.78
N PRO A 107 11.76 -9.41 -15.78
CA PRO A 107 12.04 -9.16 -17.19
C PRO A 107 11.39 -7.86 -17.72
N LEU A 108 10.38 -7.33 -17.02
CA LEU A 108 9.67 -6.13 -17.40
C LEU A 108 9.36 -5.25 -16.18
N LEU A 109 9.65 -3.95 -16.27
CA LEU A 109 9.09 -2.94 -15.39
C LEU A 109 8.18 -2.01 -16.21
N ILE A 110 7.02 -1.65 -15.66
CA ILE A 110 6.17 -0.59 -16.19
C ILE A 110 6.18 0.56 -15.20
N ALA A 111 6.80 1.68 -15.57
CA ALA A 111 6.74 2.90 -14.78
C ALA A 111 5.39 3.57 -15.03
N VAL A 112 4.57 3.67 -14.00
CA VAL A 112 3.25 4.29 -14.07
C VAL A 112 3.39 5.73 -13.63
N ALA A 113 3.05 6.64 -14.53
CA ALA A 113 3.19 8.07 -14.35
C ALA A 113 1.85 8.78 -14.56
N ALA A 114 1.77 10.04 -14.15
CA ALA A 114 0.61 10.88 -14.36
C ALA A 114 1.00 12.34 -14.57
N LYS A 115 0.10 13.10 -15.18
CA LYS A 115 0.14 14.57 -15.20
C LYS A 115 -0.83 15.12 -14.15
N PRO A 116 -0.35 15.63 -12.99
CA PRO A 116 -1.21 16.16 -11.93
C PRO A 116 -2.15 17.29 -12.39
N GLU A 117 -1.70 18.09 -13.36
CA GLU A 117 -2.49 19.18 -13.97
C GLU A 117 -3.76 18.71 -14.68
N VAL A 118 -3.79 17.45 -15.16
CA VAL A 118 -4.92 16.90 -15.92
C VAL A 118 -6.06 16.47 -14.99
N SER A 119 -5.73 15.98 -13.79
CA SER A 119 -6.71 15.51 -12.81
C SER A 119 -6.25 15.83 -11.39
N PRO A 120 -7.04 16.54 -10.56
CA PRO A 120 -6.69 16.77 -9.16
C PRO A 120 -6.71 15.48 -8.33
N THR A 121 -7.29 14.39 -8.87
CA THR A 121 -7.35 13.07 -8.24
C THR A 121 -6.40 12.07 -8.90
N TRP A 122 -5.40 12.56 -9.64
CA TRP A 122 -4.49 11.74 -10.46
C TRP A 122 -3.95 10.51 -9.73
N LEU A 123 -3.63 10.60 -8.43
CA LEU A 123 -3.21 9.46 -7.60
C LEU A 123 -4.27 8.35 -7.53
N MET A 124 -5.54 8.70 -7.36
CA MET A 124 -6.65 7.73 -7.39
C MET A 124 -6.85 7.15 -8.78
N ASP A 125 -6.78 8.00 -9.81
CA ASP A 125 -6.94 7.60 -11.22
C ASP A 125 -5.89 6.53 -11.60
N VAL A 126 -4.62 6.77 -11.29
CA VAL A 126 -3.55 5.80 -11.59
C VAL A 126 -3.56 4.59 -10.67
N SER A 127 -4.00 4.74 -9.41
CA SER A 127 -4.12 3.60 -8.49
C SER A 127 -5.12 2.57 -9.00
N ALA A 128 -6.24 3.05 -9.56
CA ALA A 128 -7.22 2.19 -10.21
C ALA A 128 -6.63 1.52 -11.47
N ALA A 129 -5.87 2.26 -12.28
CA ALA A 129 -5.19 1.73 -13.47
C ALA A 129 -4.18 0.63 -13.11
N ILE A 130 -3.37 0.83 -12.07
CA ILE A 130 -2.42 -0.18 -11.59
C ILE A 130 -3.17 -1.42 -11.10
N GLN A 131 -4.23 -1.26 -10.32
CA GLN A 131 -4.98 -2.41 -9.84
C GLN A 131 -5.58 -3.24 -10.97
N ASN A 132 -6.13 -2.60 -12.02
CA ASN A 132 -6.58 -3.31 -13.21
C ASN A 132 -5.43 -4.06 -13.90
N MET A 133 -4.26 -3.42 -14.04
CA MET A 133 -3.06 -4.03 -14.61
C MET A 133 -2.63 -5.28 -13.84
N LEU A 134 -2.68 -5.25 -12.50
CA LEU A 134 -2.33 -6.40 -11.67
C LEU A 134 -3.31 -7.57 -11.84
N LEU A 135 -4.60 -7.28 -12.00
CA LEU A 135 -5.62 -8.32 -12.27
C LEU A 135 -5.46 -8.90 -13.68
N ALA A 136 -5.11 -8.07 -14.66
CA ALA A 136 -4.82 -8.51 -16.02
C ALA A 136 -3.56 -9.39 -16.08
N ALA A 137 -2.54 -9.09 -15.27
CA ALA A 137 -1.36 -9.95 -15.13
C ALA A 137 -1.74 -11.34 -14.59
N GLU A 138 -2.51 -11.39 -13.49
CA GLU A 138 -3.01 -12.65 -12.92
C GLU A 138 -3.85 -13.44 -13.93
N ALA A 139 -4.73 -12.78 -14.68
CA ALA A 139 -5.56 -13.42 -15.70
C ALA A 139 -4.74 -14.03 -16.85
N GLN A 140 -3.59 -13.43 -17.18
CA GLN A 140 -2.65 -13.94 -18.19
C GLN A 140 -1.66 -14.98 -17.65
N GLY A 141 -1.75 -15.35 -16.36
CA GLY A 141 -0.79 -16.25 -15.72
C GLY A 141 0.59 -15.61 -15.47
N LEU A 142 0.67 -14.27 -15.52
CA LEU A 142 1.85 -13.50 -15.16
C LEU A 142 1.85 -13.19 -13.67
N GLY A 143 3.05 -13.10 -13.10
CA GLY A 143 3.26 -12.52 -11.78
C GLY A 143 3.50 -11.03 -11.89
N ALA A 144 2.95 -10.26 -10.95
CA ALA A 144 3.21 -8.84 -10.86
C ALA A 144 3.32 -8.33 -9.42
N VAL A 145 4.01 -7.21 -9.23
CA VAL A 145 4.07 -6.50 -7.95
C VAL A 145 4.12 -4.99 -8.16
N TRP A 146 3.27 -4.26 -7.44
CA TRP A 146 3.30 -2.81 -7.31
C TRP A 146 4.40 -2.42 -6.31
N VAL A 147 5.31 -1.56 -6.73
CA VAL A 147 6.40 -1.01 -5.91
C VAL A 147 6.38 0.51 -5.90
N GLY A 148 6.48 1.08 -4.70
CA GLY A 148 6.61 2.53 -4.50
C GLY A 148 5.30 3.30 -4.49
N ALA A 149 5.37 4.47 -3.86
CA ALA A 149 4.29 5.45 -3.82
C ALA A 149 4.90 6.85 -3.63
N PRO A 150 4.35 7.91 -4.24
CA PRO A 150 4.86 9.27 -4.04
C PRO A 150 4.65 9.75 -2.61
N GLY A 151 5.57 10.58 -2.10
CA GLY A 151 5.47 11.13 -0.75
C GLY A 151 6.15 10.27 0.31
N THR A 152 6.94 9.25 -0.09
CA THR A 152 7.72 8.44 0.84
C THR A 152 9.20 8.72 0.67
N ALA A 153 9.96 8.70 1.76
CA ALA A 153 11.37 9.05 1.74
C ALA A 153 12.20 8.17 0.77
N GLU A 154 11.76 6.93 0.54
CA GLU A 154 12.40 5.98 -0.34
C GLU A 154 12.07 6.21 -1.82
N TRP A 155 10.94 6.83 -2.14
CA TRP A 155 10.47 6.95 -3.53
C TRP A 155 11.01 8.17 -4.25
N GLU A 156 11.17 9.28 -3.55
CA GLU A 156 11.58 10.56 -4.14
C GLU A 156 12.95 10.48 -4.87
N PRO A 157 13.99 9.82 -4.32
CA PRO A 157 15.24 9.58 -5.04
C PRO A 157 15.03 8.72 -6.30
N VAL A 158 14.14 7.74 -6.23
CA VAL A 158 13.86 6.79 -7.31
C VAL A 158 13.13 7.46 -8.46
N GLU A 159 12.14 8.31 -8.17
CA GLU A 159 11.47 9.14 -9.16
C GLU A 159 12.47 10.04 -9.89
N THR A 160 13.42 10.64 -9.15
CA THR A 160 14.47 11.48 -9.75
C THR A 160 15.35 10.69 -10.72
N VAL A 161 15.80 9.50 -10.32
CA VAL A 161 16.60 8.62 -11.19
C VAL A 161 15.80 8.15 -12.40
N LEU A 162 14.53 7.76 -12.23
CA LEU A 162 13.64 7.39 -13.32
C LEU A 162 13.47 8.54 -14.31
N ARG A 163 13.31 9.76 -13.80
CA ARG A 163 13.15 10.96 -14.60
C ARG A 163 14.36 11.22 -15.50
N GLU A 164 15.56 11.17 -14.93
CA GLU A 164 16.81 11.32 -15.67
C GLU A 164 16.99 10.22 -16.72
N MET A 165 16.83 8.95 -16.32
CA MET A 165 17.14 7.81 -17.18
C MET A 165 16.14 7.63 -18.33
N LEU A 166 14.88 8.03 -18.12
CA LEU A 166 13.79 7.82 -19.07
C LEU A 166 13.36 9.13 -19.76
N ALA A 167 14.10 10.22 -19.55
CA ALA A 167 13.81 11.54 -20.11
C ALA A 167 12.36 12.00 -19.84
N ILE A 168 11.89 11.82 -18.60
CA ILE A 168 10.52 12.17 -18.20
C ILE A 168 10.43 13.69 -17.96
N PRO A 169 9.49 14.41 -18.60
CA PRO A 169 9.31 15.85 -18.40
C PRO A 169 8.97 16.22 -16.95
N GLU A 170 9.41 17.38 -16.46
CA GLU A 170 9.21 17.85 -15.07
C GLU A 170 7.76 17.84 -14.62
N GLU A 171 6.83 18.18 -15.52
CA GLU A 171 5.39 18.20 -15.25
C GLU A 171 4.75 16.82 -15.05
N VAL A 172 5.46 15.75 -15.44
CA VAL A 172 5.02 14.37 -15.27
C VAL A 172 5.57 13.83 -13.94
N ARG A 173 4.68 13.27 -13.12
CA ARG A 173 5.03 12.58 -11.87
C ARG A 173 5.07 11.08 -12.08
N VAL A 174 6.11 10.41 -11.61
CA VAL A 174 6.18 8.94 -11.61
C VAL A 174 5.60 8.42 -10.30
N VAL A 175 4.51 7.67 -10.39
CA VAL A 175 3.72 7.26 -9.23
C VAL A 175 4.28 5.99 -8.62
N SER A 176 4.53 4.99 -9.46
CA SER A 176 4.96 3.66 -9.01
C SER A 176 5.60 2.89 -10.15
N LEU A 177 6.18 1.74 -9.80
CA LEU A 177 6.59 0.72 -10.75
C LEU A 177 5.71 -0.51 -10.59
N VAL A 178 5.40 -1.15 -11.71
CA VAL A 178 4.83 -2.50 -11.74
C VAL A 178 5.88 -3.42 -12.34
N ALA A 179 6.46 -4.29 -11.52
CA ALA A 179 7.34 -5.35 -12.00
C ALA A 179 6.50 -6.54 -12.47
N VAL A 180 6.81 -7.07 -13.65
CA VAL A 180 6.04 -8.12 -14.32
C VAL A 180 6.97 -9.19 -14.86
N GLY A 181 6.55 -10.45 -14.75
CA GLY A 181 7.25 -11.58 -15.35
C GLY A 181 6.52 -12.89 -15.08
N TYR A 182 7.01 -13.99 -15.64
CA TYR A 182 6.46 -15.30 -15.31
C TYR A 182 6.87 -15.71 -13.89
N PRO A 183 5.93 -16.17 -13.03
CA PRO A 183 6.24 -16.45 -11.64
C PRO A 183 7.19 -17.65 -11.50
N ALA A 184 8.26 -17.48 -10.73
CA ALA A 184 9.17 -18.55 -10.29
C ALA A 184 8.93 -18.95 -8.82
N GLN A 185 7.76 -18.60 -8.29
CA GLN A 185 7.28 -18.96 -6.97
C GLN A 185 5.78 -19.20 -7.04
N GLU A 186 5.28 -20.12 -6.24
CA GLU A 186 3.86 -20.26 -6.00
C GLU A 186 3.51 -19.64 -4.65
N VAL A 187 2.43 -18.88 -4.63
CA VAL A 187 1.92 -18.25 -3.42
C VAL A 187 0.44 -18.58 -3.32
N ALA A 188 0.04 -19.20 -2.21
CA ALA A 188 -1.35 -19.57 -2.00
C ALA A 188 -2.27 -18.34 -2.14
N PRO A 189 -3.50 -18.50 -2.67
CA PRO A 189 -4.49 -17.42 -2.71
C PRO A 189 -4.75 -16.81 -1.34
N HIS A 190 -5.32 -15.60 -1.32
CA HIS A 190 -5.79 -15.02 -0.07
C HIS A 190 -6.92 -15.88 0.50
N ASP A 191 -6.78 -16.23 1.77
CA ASP A 191 -7.86 -16.83 2.52
C ASP A 191 -8.94 -15.79 2.78
N LYS A 192 -10.17 -16.05 2.32
CA LYS A 192 -11.28 -15.12 2.43
C LYS A 192 -11.53 -14.74 3.89
N ASP A 193 -11.49 -15.70 4.79
CA ASP A 193 -11.85 -15.49 6.19
C ASP A 193 -10.77 -14.70 6.95
N LEU A 194 -9.53 -14.66 6.42
CA LEU A 194 -8.46 -13.79 6.93
C LEU A 194 -8.43 -12.42 6.25
N HIS A 195 -8.81 -12.35 4.97
CA HIS A 195 -8.67 -11.13 4.19
C HIS A 195 -9.90 -10.23 4.26
N PHE A 196 -11.08 -10.81 4.50
CA PHE A 196 -12.32 -10.07 4.69
C PHE A 196 -12.53 -9.73 6.18
N ASP A 197 -12.02 -8.56 6.57
CA ASP A 197 -12.14 -8.06 7.93
C ASP A 197 -13.46 -7.30 8.13
N ARG A 198 -14.42 -7.95 8.80
CA ARG A 198 -15.75 -7.39 9.09
C ARG A 198 -15.70 -6.18 10.02
N THR A 199 -14.63 -6.01 10.81
CA THR A 199 -14.48 -4.85 11.71
C THR A 199 -14.30 -3.54 10.94
N ARG A 200 -13.91 -3.61 9.66
CA ARG A 200 -13.75 -2.47 8.76
C ARG A 200 -15.02 -2.10 7.99
N VAL A 201 -16.12 -2.82 8.21
CA VAL A 201 -17.39 -2.61 7.50
C VAL A 201 -18.39 -1.90 8.41
N HIS A 202 -18.56 -0.60 8.20
CA HIS A 202 -19.50 0.24 8.94
C HIS A 202 -20.77 0.51 8.12
N TYR A 203 -21.93 0.32 8.70
CA TYR A 203 -23.23 0.45 8.03
C TYR A 203 -23.90 1.76 8.41
N GLU A 204 -24.25 2.58 7.41
CA GLU A 204 -24.87 3.91 7.54
C GLU A 204 -24.00 4.96 8.26
N ARG A 205 -23.40 4.61 9.41
CA ARG A 205 -22.56 5.45 10.25
C ARG A 205 -21.31 4.70 10.69
N TRP A 206 -20.21 5.43 10.83
CA TRP A 206 -18.97 4.91 11.40
C TRP A 206 -19.23 4.28 12.77
N GLY A 207 -18.67 3.09 13.01
CA GLY A 207 -18.87 2.31 14.23
C GLY A 207 -20.09 1.39 14.26
N ASN A 208 -21.06 1.52 13.35
CA ASN A 208 -22.18 0.58 13.28
C ASN A 208 -21.78 -0.70 12.54
N LEU A 209 -21.52 -1.78 13.28
CA LEU A 209 -21.12 -3.08 12.74
C LEU A 209 -22.30 -4.06 12.55
N ARG A 210 -23.54 -3.55 12.37
CA ARG A 210 -24.76 -4.38 12.24
C ARG A 210 -25.05 -5.27 13.47
N GLY A 211 -24.78 -4.74 14.66
CA GLY A 211 -25.02 -5.47 15.92
C GLY A 211 -23.98 -6.56 16.21
N LEU A 212 -22.89 -6.60 15.46
CA LEU A 212 -21.71 -7.40 15.81
C LEU A 212 -20.89 -6.63 16.84
N ASP A 213 -20.45 -7.32 17.88
CA ASP A 213 -19.49 -6.77 18.82
C ASP A 213 -18.07 -6.81 18.22
N MET A 214 -17.29 -5.75 18.47
CA MET A 214 -15.94 -5.64 17.91
C MET A 214 -14.97 -6.63 18.56
N GLN A 215 -15.18 -6.99 19.83
CA GLN A 215 -14.38 -7.97 20.55
C GLN A 215 -14.65 -9.38 20.01
N ASP A 216 -15.92 -9.73 19.78
CA ASP A 216 -16.32 -11.03 19.21
C ASP A 216 -15.69 -11.25 17.82
N LEU A 217 -15.70 -10.22 16.96
CA LEU A 217 -15.10 -10.30 15.62
C LEU A 217 -13.57 -10.42 15.67
N GLN A 218 -12.91 -9.77 16.64
CA GLN A 218 -11.47 -9.89 16.83
C GLN A 218 -11.09 -11.28 17.33
N GLU A 219 -11.87 -11.86 18.25
CA GLU A 219 -11.67 -13.24 18.72
C GLU A 219 -11.86 -14.26 17.59
N GLU A 220 -12.90 -14.12 16.77
CA GLU A 220 -13.15 -14.99 15.61
C GLU A 220 -11.95 -14.97 14.64
N TYR A 221 -11.44 -13.78 14.32
CA TYR A 221 -10.24 -13.62 13.48
C TYR A 221 -9.01 -14.30 14.10
N LEU A 222 -8.76 -14.09 15.40
CA LEU A 222 -7.62 -14.70 16.10
C LEU A 222 -7.71 -16.23 16.15
N GLN A 223 -8.90 -16.78 16.39
CA GLN A 223 -9.14 -18.22 16.39
C GLN A 223 -8.87 -18.84 15.02
N HIS A 224 -9.28 -18.17 13.94
CA HIS A 224 -9.06 -18.64 12.58
C HIS A 224 -7.58 -18.59 12.17
N VAL A 225 -6.86 -17.52 12.55
CA VAL A 225 -5.39 -17.44 12.38
C VAL A 225 -4.68 -18.58 13.11
N ARG A 226 -5.11 -18.89 14.35
CA ARG A 226 -4.56 -20.00 15.16
C ARG A 226 -4.87 -21.37 14.56
N GLY A 227 -6.08 -21.60 14.07
CA GLY A 227 -6.51 -22.88 13.51
C GLY A 227 -5.83 -23.29 12.19
N LYS A 228 -5.36 -22.32 11.39
CA LYS A 228 -4.64 -22.60 10.13
C LYS A 228 -3.13 -22.79 10.30
N ARG A 229 -2.56 -22.35 11.42
CA ARG A 229 -1.19 -22.67 11.82
C ARG A 229 -1.20 -23.97 12.64
N GLY A 230 -1.29 -25.11 11.97
CA GLY A 230 -0.82 -26.36 12.56
C GLY A 230 0.68 -26.23 12.80
N GLU A 231 1.07 -25.86 14.02
CA GLU A 231 2.36 -25.23 14.35
C GLU A 231 2.66 -23.99 13.49
N ALA A 232 3.18 -22.94 14.12
CA ALA A 232 3.64 -21.77 13.37
C ALA A 232 4.69 -22.21 12.34
N PRO A 233 4.74 -21.61 11.13
CA PRO A 233 5.86 -21.83 10.23
C PRO A 233 7.14 -21.50 11.01
N LYS A 234 8.00 -22.52 11.18
CA LYS A 234 9.31 -22.38 11.81
C LYS A 234 9.97 -21.15 11.21
N SER A 235 10.15 -20.11 12.03
CA SER A 235 11.14 -19.10 11.75
C SER A 235 12.46 -19.83 11.48
N VAL A 236 13.15 -19.35 10.45
CA VAL A 236 14.48 -19.81 10.05
C VAL A 236 15.31 -20.09 11.29
N ALA A 237 15.75 -21.34 11.42
CA ALA A 237 16.44 -21.85 12.58
C ALA A 237 17.64 -20.96 12.94
N LEU A 238 17.64 -20.46 14.17
CA LEU A 238 18.85 -20.21 14.94
C LEU A 238 18.73 -21.09 16.17
N GLU A 239 19.31 -22.29 16.08
CA GLU A 239 19.41 -23.21 17.19
C GLU A 239 20.36 -22.63 18.25
N LYS A 240 19.88 -22.54 19.50
CA LYS A 240 20.64 -22.90 20.72
C LYS A 240 19.74 -22.94 21.96
N GLU A 241 20.05 -23.90 22.83
CA GLU A 241 19.29 -24.51 23.93
C GLU A 241 18.90 -23.61 25.13
N GLU A 242 18.93 -22.29 25.03
CA GLU A 242 18.64 -21.39 26.18
C GLU A 242 17.14 -21.01 26.31
N ASP A 243 16.31 -21.33 25.30
CA ASP A 243 14.90 -20.89 25.22
C ASP A 243 13.91 -21.69 26.10
N LEU A 244 14.34 -22.75 26.78
CA LEU A 244 13.47 -23.59 27.61
C LEU A 244 13.05 -22.95 28.96
N ALA A 245 13.61 -21.79 29.33
CA ALA A 245 13.27 -21.09 30.57
C ALA A 245 12.21 -19.98 30.39
N MET A 246 11.79 -19.65 29.17
CA MET A 246 10.88 -18.53 28.87
C MET A 246 9.42 -18.93 28.58
N ALA A 247 9.05 -20.19 28.85
CA ALA A 247 7.75 -20.77 28.49
C ALA A 247 6.57 -20.39 29.42
N GLU A 248 6.69 -19.38 30.30
CA GLU A 248 5.60 -18.90 31.18
C GLU A 248 5.38 -17.38 31.15
N ALA A 249 5.78 -16.67 30.08
CA ALA A 249 5.44 -15.25 29.91
C ALA A 249 4.30 -15.07 28.89
N GLU A 250 3.18 -14.48 29.32
CA GLU A 250 2.05 -14.10 28.48
C GLU A 250 2.53 -13.37 27.20
N GLU A 251 2.12 -13.86 26.02
CA GLU A 251 2.57 -13.35 24.73
C GLU A 251 2.04 -11.92 24.48
N LYS A 252 2.90 -10.91 24.61
CA LYS A 252 2.57 -9.49 24.41
C LYS A 252 2.39 -9.15 22.93
N ILE A 253 1.26 -8.55 22.56
CA ILE A 253 0.96 -8.03 21.22
C ILE A 253 1.66 -6.68 21.05
N ARG A 254 2.61 -6.60 20.11
CA ARG A 254 3.36 -5.36 19.82
C ARG A 254 2.66 -4.53 18.74
N VAL A 255 2.38 -3.27 19.04
CA VAL A 255 1.67 -2.35 18.14
C VAL A 255 2.51 -1.08 17.94
N ALA A 256 2.61 -0.60 16.70
CA ALA A 256 3.25 0.70 16.45
C ALA A 256 2.31 1.83 16.90
N PRO A 257 2.76 2.77 17.76
CA PRO A 257 1.97 3.94 18.08
C PRO A 257 1.91 4.91 16.89
N GLU A 258 0.90 5.78 16.88
CA GLU A 258 0.89 6.91 15.96
C GLU A 258 1.93 7.94 16.43
N VAL A 259 2.80 8.35 15.52
CA VAL A 259 3.85 9.33 15.81
C VAL A 259 3.82 10.44 14.76
N CYS A 260 3.69 11.67 15.24
CA CYS A 260 3.84 12.88 14.45
C CYS A 260 5.15 13.55 14.84
N ALA A 261 5.94 13.97 13.85
CA ALA A 261 7.20 14.67 14.06
C ALA A 261 7.21 15.95 13.23
N PHE A 262 7.54 17.08 13.85
CA PHE A 262 7.58 18.37 13.18
C PHE A 262 8.64 19.28 13.81
N VAL A 263 9.09 20.26 13.04
CA VAL A 263 10.09 21.24 13.46
C VAL A 263 9.42 22.55 13.83
N ASP A 264 10.03 23.31 14.73
CA ASP A 264 9.60 24.68 15.02
C ASP A 264 9.89 25.64 13.85
N ASP A 265 9.31 26.84 13.93
CA ASP A 265 9.43 27.88 12.88
C ASP A 265 10.87 28.34 12.67
N ASP A 266 11.71 28.26 13.72
CA ASP A 266 13.13 28.62 13.67
C ASP A 266 14.02 27.47 13.19
N HIS A 267 13.46 26.27 12.95
CA HIS A 267 14.15 25.04 12.55
C HIS A 267 15.26 24.60 13.51
N LEU A 268 15.13 24.92 14.79
CA LEU A 268 16.10 24.62 15.84
C LEU A 268 15.72 23.41 16.69
N THR A 269 14.43 23.07 16.75
CA THR A 269 13.94 21.97 17.58
C THR A 269 13.06 21.00 16.80
N LEU A 270 13.18 19.72 17.13
CA LEU A 270 12.30 18.65 16.70
C LEU A 270 11.29 18.35 17.82
N THR A 271 10.00 18.41 17.49
CA THR A 271 8.92 17.96 18.37
C THR A 271 8.39 16.61 17.87
N LEU A 272 8.31 15.64 18.79
CA LEU A 272 7.66 14.35 18.61
C LEU A 272 6.37 14.32 19.42
N GLU A 273 5.27 13.93 18.81
CA GLU A 273 4.00 13.64 19.48
C GLU A 273 3.65 12.17 19.24
N ILE A 274 3.62 11.39 20.32
CA ILE A 274 3.46 9.93 20.29
C ILE A 274 2.19 9.54 21.06
N SER A 275 1.22 8.97 20.35
CA SER A 275 -0.07 8.56 20.91
C SER A 275 0.02 7.20 21.61
N LEU A 276 -0.20 7.19 22.92
CA LEU A 276 -0.09 6.04 23.84
C LEU A 276 -1.32 5.93 24.77
N PRO A 277 -2.54 5.80 24.24
CA PRO A 277 -3.73 5.75 25.07
C PRO A 277 -3.74 4.50 25.97
N GLY A 278 -4.06 4.71 27.24
CA GLY A 278 -4.15 3.66 28.25
C GLY A 278 -2.79 3.20 28.80
N VAL A 279 -1.73 3.98 28.59
CA VAL A 279 -0.40 3.74 29.17
C VAL A 279 -0.23 4.57 30.46
N GLU A 280 0.30 3.98 31.53
CA GLU A 280 0.74 4.75 32.70
C GLU A 280 2.10 5.38 32.46
N LYS A 281 2.27 6.64 32.88
CA LYS A 281 3.47 7.45 32.66
C LYS A 281 4.78 6.71 33.00
N ASP A 282 4.81 6.06 34.16
CA ASP A 282 6.02 5.43 34.70
C ASP A 282 6.38 4.12 33.99
N SER A 283 5.49 3.60 33.15
CA SER A 283 5.71 2.40 32.34
C SER A 283 6.30 2.69 30.96
N ILE A 284 6.42 3.97 30.58
CA ILE A 284 6.95 4.41 29.29
C ILE A 284 8.48 4.30 29.31
N ASN A 285 9.04 3.47 28.44
CA ASN A 285 10.49 3.37 28.21
C ASN A 285 10.85 3.99 26.86
N LEU A 286 11.22 5.27 26.89
CA LEU A 286 11.75 6.01 25.74
C LEU A 286 13.27 6.11 25.86
N ARG A 287 13.98 5.71 24.79
CA ARG A 287 15.43 5.85 24.65
C ARG A 287 15.72 6.59 23.35
N MET A 288 16.70 7.49 23.37
CA MET A 288 17.03 8.33 22.23
C MET A 288 18.54 8.38 22.02
N HIS A 289 18.97 8.20 20.77
CA HIS A 289 20.28 8.51 20.24
C HIS A 289 20.21 9.81 19.42
N ALA A 290 21.36 10.35 19.03
CA ALA A 290 21.40 11.55 18.20
C ALA A 290 20.66 11.37 16.87
N ASP A 291 20.58 10.17 16.32
CA ASP A 291 20.02 9.89 14.99
C ASP A 291 18.74 9.06 15.04
N SER A 292 18.24 8.69 16.22
CA SER A 292 17.12 7.75 16.34
C SER A 292 16.51 7.71 17.73
N PHE A 293 15.32 7.14 17.86
CA PHE A 293 14.75 6.78 19.15
C PHE A 293 14.07 5.41 19.12
N ALA A 294 13.95 4.80 20.31
CA ALA A 294 13.22 3.59 20.55
C ALA A 294 12.26 3.76 21.74
N LEU A 295 11.04 3.25 21.61
CA LEU A 295 9.99 3.35 22.60
C LEU A 295 9.41 1.96 22.88
N SER A 296 9.19 1.64 24.15
CA SER A 296 8.36 0.53 24.61
C SER A 296 7.42 1.02 25.70
N ALA A 297 6.12 0.77 25.56
CA ALA A 297 5.12 1.27 26.48
C ALA A 297 3.96 0.26 26.60
N PRO A 298 3.89 -0.53 27.68
CA PRO A 298 2.80 -1.49 27.89
C PRO A 298 1.49 -0.75 28.19
N ARG A 299 0.39 -1.20 27.59
CA ARG A 299 -0.95 -0.67 27.83
C ARG A 299 -1.63 -1.46 28.94
N GLN A 300 -1.95 -0.78 30.03
CA GLN A 300 -2.47 -1.36 31.26
C GLN A 300 -3.81 -2.05 31.03
N GLY A 301 -3.99 -3.21 31.67
CA GLY A 301 -5.20 -4.02 31.54
C GLY A 301 -5.34 -4.73 30.19
N THR A 302 -4.30 -4.76 29.36
CA THR A 302 -4.26 -5.47 28.07
C THR A 302 -2.93 -6.19 27.90
N ASN A 303 -2.84 -7.10 26.94
CA ASN A 303 -1.57 -7.70 26.52
C ASN A 303 -0.85 -6.87 25.44
N ILE A 304 -1.24 -5.60 25.23
CA ILE A 304 -0.68 -4.74 24.19
C ILE A 304 0.54 -3.98 24.71
N GLU A 305 1.60 -3.94 23.91
CA GLU A 305 2.77 -3.10 24.11
C GLU A 305 2.98 -2.21 22.88
N TYR A 306 2.97 -0.89 23.09
CA TYR A 306 3.37 0.04 22.04
C TYR A 306 4.88 -0.03 21.86
N VAL A 307 5.33 -0.27 20.63
CA VAL A 307 6.76 -0.36 20.29
C VAL A 307 7.03 0.50 19.06
N ALA A 308 8.02 1.38 19.16
CA ALA A 308 8.51 2.15 18.03
C ALA A 308 10.05 2.15 18.00
N ALA A 309 10.62 2.17 16.81
CA ALA A 309 12.03 2.46 16.57
C ALA A 309 12.13 3.26 15.28
N MET A 310 12.59 4.51 15.35
CA MET A 310 12.60 5.44 14.22
C MET A 310 13.89 6.23 14.17
N ALA A 311 14.33 6.55 12.96
CA ALA A 311 15.50 7.38 12.70
C ALA A 311 15.09 8.84 12.43
N PHE A 312 15.96 9.77 12.79
CA PHE A 312 15.85 11.20 12.48
C PHE A 312 16.63 11.51 11.20
N CYS A 313 16.12 12.46 10.40
CA CYS A 313 16.83 12.95 9.21
C CYS A 313 18.02 13.85 9.55
N CYS A 314 17.96 14.56 10.68
CA CYS A 314 19.02 15.43 11.19
C CYS A 314 19.37 15.01 12.63
N PRO A 315 20.66 14.98 13.01
CA PRO A 315 21.06 14.65 14.37
C PRO A 315 20.48 15.62 15.40
N VAL A 316 20.02 15.12 16.52
CA VAL A 316 19.51 15.87 17.67
C VAL A 316 20.47 15.79 18.86
N LYS A 317 20.18 16.53 19.93
CA LYS A 317 20.87 16.47 21.23
C LYS A 317 19.98 15.80 22.29
N PRO A 318 20.00 14.46 22.42
CA PRO A 318 19.10 13.74 23.33
C PRO A 318 19.21 14.19 24.79
N GLU A 319 20.40 14.63 25.21
CA GLU A 319 20.68 15.13 26.55
C GLU A 319 19.95 16.45 26.89
N GLU A 320 19.51 17.19 25.88
CA GLU A 320 18.73 18.43 26.01
C GLU A 320 17.21 18.19 25.76
N ALA A 321 16.77 16.93 25.65
CA ALA A 321 15.37 16.61 25.37
C ALA A 321 14.46 16.80 26.60
N GLU A 322 13.30 17.42 26.38
CA GLU A 322 12.23 17.55 27.37
C GLU A 322 11.01 16.71 26.96
N ALA A 323 10.45 15.94 27.89
CA ALA A 323 9.31 15.07 27.63
C ALA A 323 8.15 15.31 28.62
N VAL A 324 6.95 15.49 28.08
CA VAL A 324 5.70 15.67 28.83
C VAL A 324 4.71 14.61 28.39
N TYR A 325 4.06 13.94 29.36
CA TYR A 325 3.03 12.94 29.08
C TYR A 325 1.72 13.32 29.75
N GLU A 326 0.70 13.58 28.96
CA GLU A 326 -0.62 13.99 29.42
C GLU A 326 -1.72 13.36 28.55
N ASN A 327 -2.77 12.82 29.18
CA ASN A 327 -3.96 12.29 28.51
C ASN A 327 -3.70 11.27 27.38
N GLY A 328 -2.67 10.42 27.53
CA GLY A 328 -2.34 9.42 26.51
C GLY A 328 -1.46 9.94 25.38
N LEU A 329 -0.93 11.17 25.47
CA LEU A 329 -0.02 11.74 24.48
C LEU A 329 1.33 12.04 25.12
N LEU A 330 2.40 11.45 24.56
CA LEU A 330 3.77 11.75 24.93
C LEU A 330 4.34 12.77 23.94
N ARG A 331 4.62 13.97 24.43
CA ARG A 331 5.25 15.04 23.67
C ARG A 331 6.72 15.15 24.08
N VAL A 332 7.63 15.05 23.12
CA VAL A 332 9.07 15.18 23.31
C VAL A 332 9.58 16.33 22.46
N VAL A 333 10.27 17.29 23.06
CA VAL A 333 10.91 18.40 22.34
C VAL A 333 12.42 18.22 22.50
N VAL A 334 13.14 18.18 21.39
CA VAL A 334 14.60 17.96 21.38
C VAL A 334 15.29 18.92 20.40
N PRO A 335 16.33 19.65 20.81
CA PRO A 335 17.10 20.51 19.91
C PRO A 335 17.89 19.71 18.85
N PHE A 336 18.05 20.29 17.67
CA PHE A 336 18.99 19.76 16.67
C PHE A 336 20.45 19.99 17.11
N LYS A 337 21.32 19.07 16.71
CA LYS A 337 22.77 19.29 16.78
C LYS A 337 23.19 20.22 15.65
N ASP A 338 24.13 21.13 15.91
CA ASP A 338 24.74 21.94 14.87
C ASP A 338 25.57 21.04 13.93
N LEU A 339 25.18 21.00 12.65
CA LEU A 339 25.83 20.17 11.64
C LEU A 339 27.29 20.59 11.37
N MET A 340 27.66 21.83 11.72
CA MET A 340 29.00 22.39 11.51
C MET A 340 29.86 22.38 12.78
N GLU A 341 29.35 21.91 13.91
CA GLU A 341 30.07 21.88 15.20
C GLU A 341 31.40 21.11 15.09
N ASP A 342 31.41 20.01 14.32
CA ASP A 342 32.57 19.15 14.09
C ASP A 342 33.24 19.37 12.71
N ALA A 343 32.86 20.44 11.99
CA ALA A 343 33.36 20.67 10.63
C ALA A 343 34.83 21.10 10.61
N VAL A 344 35.62 20.44 9.76
CA VAL A 344 37.03 20.79 9.52
C VAL A 344 37.14 21.67 8.28
N LYS A 345 37.93 22.74 8.37
CA LYS A 345 38.21 23.62 7.23
C LYS A 345 39.05 22.89 6.18
N ILE A 346 38.51 22.70 4.98
CA ILE A 346 39.22 22.09 3.86
C ILE A 346 39.93 23.20 3.05
N PRO A 347 41.26 23.14 2.87
CA PRO A 347 41.95 24.10 2.00
C PRO A 347 41.59 23.84 0.53
N VAL A 348 41.05 24.87 -0.12
CA VAL A 348 40.80 24.87 -1.57
C VAL A 348 42.12 25.20 -2.28
N LYS A 349 42.58 24.32 -3.17
CA LYS A 349 43.82 24.50 -3.93
C LYS A 349 43.58 25.19 -5.26
#